data_AF-A0A2H0IYJ5-F1
#
_entry.id   AF-A0A2H0IYJ5-F1
#
_cell.length_a   1.000
_cell.length_b   1.000
_cell.length_c   1.000
_cell.angle_alpha   90.00
_cell.angle_beta   90.00
_cell.angle_gamma   90.00
#
_symmetry.space_group_name_H-M   'P 1'
#
loop_
_entity.id
_entity.type
_entity.pdbx_description
1 polymer ?
#
loop_
_entity_poly.entity_id
_entity_poly.type
_entity_poly.pdbx_seq_one_letter_code
_entity_poly.pdbx_strand_id
1 'polypeptide(L)' 'MTNLIRLPPTTTMTAEQALESALVDAKIKHLQDVLIIGYDEDGDLFVRSSRLTCAEAFFLANKAACWAESGGEL' A
#
# COMPACT_ATOMS: atom_id res chain seq x y z
N MET A 1 -11.73 -9.00 -14.26
CA MET A 1 -10.48 -9.43 -13.59
C MET A 1 -10.44 -8.73 -12.26
N THR A 2 -10.88 -9.42 -11.21
CA THR A 2 -11.17 -8.81 -9.91
C THR A 2 -10.32 -9.54 -8.89
N ASN A 3 -9.28 -8.88 -8.39
CA ASN A 3 -8.52 -9.32 -7.22
C ASN A 3 -7.93 -8.08 -6.53
N LEU A 4 -8.81 -7.14 -6.16
CA LEU A 4 -8.45 -6.04 -5.28
C LEU A 4 -8.90 -6.44 -3.87
N ILE A 5 -7.96 -6.58 -2.94
CA ILE A 5 -8.25 -6.86 -1.54
C ILE A 5 -8.74 -5.54 -0.96
N ARG A 6 -10.05 -5.46 -0.75
CA ARG A 6 -10.73 -4.29 -0.21
C ARG A 6 -10.67 -4.32 1.31
N LEU A 7 -9.72 -3.60 1.89
CA LEU A 7 -9.91 -3.04 3.21
C LEU A 7 -10.18 -1.55 3.01
N PRO A 8 -11.40 -1.05 3.29
CA PRO A 8 -11.66 0.38 3.23
C PRO A 8 -10.69 1.12 4.16
N PRO A 9 -10.29 2.36 3.84
CA PRO A 9 -9.48 3.15 4.75
C PRO A 9 -10.17 3.22 6.11
N THR A 10 -9.46 2.82 7.16
CA THR A 10 -9.96 2.81 8.54
C THR A 10 -9.07 3.70 9.40
N THR A 11 -9.68 4.45 10.31
CA THR A 11 -8.99 5.33 11.25
C THR A 11 -8.55 4.61 12.53
N THR A 12 -8.95 3.36 12.71
CA THR A 12 -8.71 2.60 13.95
C THR A 12 -7.51 1.66 13.87
N MET A 13 -6.96 1.45 12.68
CA MET A 13 -5.81 0.57 12.46
C MET A 13 -4.51 1.36 12.61
N THR A 14 -3.58 0.87 13.41
CA THR A 14 -2.25 1.49 13.53
C THR A 14 -1.39 1.20 12.31
N ALA A 15 -0.35 2.01 12.08
CA ALA A 15 0.60 1.77 10.99
C ALA A 15 1.27 0.39 11.09
N GLU A 16 1.63 -0.05 12.31
CA GLU A 16 2.21 -1.37 12.56
C GLU A 16 1.25 -2.49 12.15
N GLN A 17 -0.01 -2.42 12.58
CA GLN A 17 -1.03 -3.40 12.21
C GLN A 17 -1.22 -3.47 10.69
N ALA A 18 -1.20 -2.32 10.00
CA ALA A 18 -1.32 -2.27 8.54
C ALA A 18 -0.14 -2.97 7.84
N LEU A 19 1.08 -2.76 8.33
CA LEU A 19 2.29 -3.41 7.82
C LEU A 19 2.26 -4.92 8.08
N GLU A 20 1.86 -5.35 9.27
CA GLU A 20 1.72 -6.78 9.61
C GLU A 20 0.69 -7.47 8.73
N SER A 21 -0.47 -6.83 8.49
CA SER A 21 -1.49 -7.34 7.57
C SER A 21 -0.94 -7.49 6.15
N ALA A 22 -0.19 -6.50 5.68
CA ALA A 22 0.44 -6.56 4.36
C ALA A 22 1.47 -7.69 4.24
N LEU A 23 2.22 -7.98 5.31
CA LEU A 23 3.15 -9.13 5.35
C LEU A 23 2.42 -10.48 5.29
N VAL A 24 1.28 -10.60 5.96
CA VAL A 24 0.43 -11.80 5.89
C VAL A 24 -0.09 -11.98 4.46
N ASP A 25 -0.60 -10.90 3.85
CA ASP A 25 -1.07 -10.92 2.47
C ASP A 25 0.05 -11.23 1.47
N ALA A 26 1.27 -10.71 1.68
CA ALA A 26 2.43 -11.03 0.86
C ALA A 26 2.74 -12.53 0.85
N LYS A 27 2.62 -13.19 2.01
CA LYS A 27 2.84 -14.63 2.16
C LYS A 27 1.71 -15.46 1.53
N ILE A 28 0.47 -15.09 1.76
CA ILE A 28 -0.71 -15.87 1.33
C ILE A 28 -1.00 -15.67 -0.16
N LYS A 29 -0.89 -14.43 -0.65
CA LYS A 29 -1.25 -14.05 -2.02
C LYS A 29 -0.05 -13.90 -2.94
N HIS A 30 1.15 -14.22 -2.45
CA HIS A 30 2.41 -14.18 -3.20
C HIS A 30 2.61 -12.84 -3.91
N LEU A 31 2.46 -11.73 -3.17
CA LEU A 31 2.71 -10.39 -3.69
C LEU A 31 4.13 -10.32 -4.27
N GLN A 32 4.24 -9.92 -5.53
CA GLN A 32 5.52 -9.86 -6.24
C GLN A 32 6.27 -8.57 -5.94
N ASP A 33 5.53 -7.46 -5.90
CA ASP A 33 6.05 -6.10 -5.74
C ASP A 33 5.18 -5.29 -4.78
N VAL A 34 5.82 -4.49 -3.93
CA VAL A 34 5.17 -3.62 -2.96
C VAL A 34 5.77 -2.22 -2.97
N LEU A 35 4.91 -1.23 -2.76
CA LEU A 35 5.28 0.15 -2.47
C LEU A 35 4.63 0.53 -1.13
N ILE A 36 5.47 0.89 -0.16
CA ILE A 36 5.07 1.29 1.18
C ILE A 36 5.32 2.78 1.32
N ILE A 37 4.27 3.50 1.74
CA ILE A 37 4.29 4.94 1.97
C ILE A 37 3.71 5.18 3.36
N GLY A 38 4.40 5.96 4.17
CA GLY A 38 3.96 6.33 5.51
C GLY A 38 4.63 7.60 5.99
N TYR A 39 4.33 7.97 7.23
CA TYR A 39 4.99 9.05 7.95
C TYR A 39 5.61 8.49 9.23
N ASP A 40 6.74 9.04 9.64
CA ASP A 40 7.30 8.75 10.96
C ASP A 40 6.73 9.67 12.05
N GLU A 41 7.29 9.57 13.26
CA GLU A 41 6.84 10.35 14.43
C GLU A 41 7.04 11.87 14.26
N ASP A 42 8.01 12.28 13.43
CA ASP A 42 8.31 13.68 13.14
C ASP A 42 7.44 14.22 11.97
N GLY A 43 6.67 13.35 11.32
CA GLY A 43 5.84 13.68 10.16
C GLY A 43 6.62 13.69 8.84
N ASP A 44 7.84 13.15 8.83
CA ASP A 44 8.63 13.02 7.62
C ASP A 44 8.13 11.86 6.75
N LEU A 45 8.14 12.07 5.43
CA LEU A 45 7.63 11.10 4.47
C LEU A 45 8.61 9.92 4.34
N PHE A 46 8.13 8.73 4.67
CA PHE A 46 8.83 7.48 4.49
C PHE A 46 8.32 6.73 3.26
N VAL A 47 9.20 6.46 2.29
CA VAL A 47 8.87 5.69 1.08
C VAL A 47 9.85 4.53 0.92
N ARG A 48 9.33 3.31 0.78
CA ARG A 48 10.10 2.09 0.50
C ARG A 48 9.42 1.28 -0.59
N SER A 49 10.19 0.82 -1.57
CA SER A 49 9.72 -0.08 -2.62
C SER A 49 10.55 -1.37 -2.64
N SER A 50 9.94 -2.47 -3.08
CA SER A 50 10.67 -3.73 -3.31
C SER A 50 11.07 -3.85 -4.77
N ARG A 51 12.37 -3.99 -5.10
CA ARG A 51 12.85 -4.37 -6.45
C ARG A 51 12.20 -3.61 -7.65
N LEU A 52 11.68 -2.40 -7.44
CA LEU A 52 11.00 -1.59 -8.45
C LEU A 52 11.93 -0.51 -8.99
N THR A 53 11.84 -0.24 -10.29
CA THR A 53 12.38 0.98 -10.89
C THR A 53 11.54 2.20 -10.50
N CYS A 54 12.08 3.41 -10.69
CA CYS A 54 11.32 4.65 -10.44
C CYS A 54 10.02 4.73 -11.24
N ALA A 55 10.01 4.22 -12.48
CA ALA A 55 8.82 4.21 -13.33
C ALA A 55 7.73 3.28 -12.80
N GLU A 56 8.10 2.10 -12.31
CA GLU A 56 7.14 1.14 -11.75
C GLU A 56 6.63 1.58 -10.38
N ALA A 57 7.51 2.16 -9.55
CA ALA A 57 7.12 2.78 -8.28
C ALA A 57 6.13 3.93 -8.51
N PHE A 58 6.37 4.79 -9.51
CA PHE A 58 5.46 5.86 -9.88
C PHE A 58 4.10 5.32 -10.36
N PHE A 59 4.10 4.27 -11.18
CA PHE A 59 2.87 3.63 -11.65
C PHE A 59 2.04 3.06 -10.49
N LEU A 60 2.68 2.39 -9.53
CA LEU A 60 2.03 1.88 -8.31
C LEU A 60 1.46 3.01 -7.44
N ALA A 61 2.23 4.08 -7.23
CA ALA A 61 1.79 5.25 -6.48
C ALA A 61 0.56 5.90 -7.13
N ASN A 62 0.55 6.04 -8.45
CA ASN A 62 -0.58 6.61 -9.18
C ASN A 62 -1.84 5.74 -9.04
N LYS A 63 -1.71 4.41 -9.13
CA LYS A 63 -2.84 3.49 -8.88
C LYS A 63 -3.37 3.58 -7.45
N ALA A 64 -2.47 3.66 -6.47
CA ALA A 64 -2.84 3.82 -5.07
C ALA A 64 -3.57 5.16 -4.83
N ALA A 65 -3.13 6.24 -5.47
CA ALA A 65 -3.80 7.54 -5.40
C ALA A 65 -5.22 7.49 -5.97
N CYS A 66 -5.41 6.92 -7.16
CA CYS A 66 -6.76 6.75 -7.75
C CYS A 66 -7.67 5.90 -6.85
N TRP A 67 -7.13 4.85 -6.22
CA TRP A 67 -7.89 4.03 -5.26
C TRP A 67 -8.30 4.82 -4.02
N ALA A 68 -7.39 5.63 -3.47
CA ALA A 68 -7.67 6.45 -2.30
C ALA A 68 -8.71 7.54 -2.61
N GLU A 69 -8.64 8.14 -3.79
CA GLU A 69 -9.61 9.13 -4.28
C GLU A 69 -11.03 8.53 -4.37
N SER A 70 -11.15 7.28 -4.82
CA SER A 70 -12.45 6.61 -4.92
C SER A 70 -12.91 5.93 -3.62
N GLY A 71 -12.17 6.08 -2.51
CA GLY A 71 -12.50 5.41 -1.24
C GLY A 71 -12.45 3.88 -1.31
N GLY A 72 -11.74 3.34 -2.30
CA GLY A 72 -11.67 1.91 -2.58
C GLY A 72 -12.81 1.34 -3.44
N GLU A 73 -13.62 2.21 -4.04
CA GLU A 73 -14.57 1.85 -5.10
C GLU A 73 -13.89 1.93 -6.47
N LEU A 74 -13.13 0.88 -6.82
CA LEU A 74 -12.66 0.59 -8.18
C LEU A 74 -13.10 -0.81 -8.60
#